data_AF-A0A428PNC6-F1
#
_entry.id   AF-A0A428PNC6-F1
#
_cell.length_a   1.000
_cell.length_b   1.000
_cell.length_c   1.000
_cell.angle_alpha   90.00
_cell.angle_beta   90.00
_cell.angle_gamma   90.00
#
_symmetry.space_group_name_H-M   'P 1'
#
loop_
_entity.id
_entity.type
_entity.pdbx_description
1 polymer ?
#
loop_
_entity_poly.entity_id
_entity_poly.type
_entity_poly.pdbx_seq_one_letter_code
_entity_poly.pdbx_strand_id
1 'polypeptide(L)'
;MTAHHSAAFQQAIDSTDPHLTDPSLLKDHSDFKSYSTSRFEYSGIRVFYRQHAKAEQLPKNPAPLPLLVFLHGLGGSVAQFHPLLSSLVDLAPCLAIDYPGCGRSDFSVTSWEAYTTEALVELLEIIIEDYRDKDAGQRVVLIGHSMGTALSAQLANTKLAHATSLSQYVVGLVAICPVSSPPSESTTAWARRALRIPGWLFDLWRAWDGWGGPESPSVKRFVGEGADEATRILQYRFNKQSRTPVWRRMANGALPVYKDGQPIGGIPTLDTWAGLDIPVYLIAGENDNIVSPKEVDKITKVLDPETGASKPDDGEETDQTIVDAAAPVNTSLRPRDHIPQAIDDLRDEDFQVIKQPRSESSSNDSPNDPSTPNETLAELPPQPNHPKKVVRSIVMPPPATHAVLYTPCSVRAIAGLISDFLGTHITNRLSLAWQLQYLSREGKWDVKNLAKWKSVNPVSEPIGPVDNPVFRALKTLREADDVHCPLNFVDKWGDIVKDVIDISKDQPVYDPRGLDRAGVHYHKFPTVSKIPPQAHEIEAFIKLVDGLREKQAERAVAENWPNPEKCVVGVHCHYGFNRTGYFIVCYLVERCGYGVREAIDAFARARPNGIRHSHFLDRLYVRYNVDAVPHTET
;
A
#
# COMPACT_ATOMS: atom_id res chain seq x y z
N MET A 1 -28.95 -12.38 24.01
CA MET A 1 -27.53 -12.72 23.65
C MET A 1 -26.90 -11.76 22.65
N THR A 2 -27.67 -10.99 21.88
CA THR A 2 -27.18 -10.03 20.86
C THR A 2 -26.60 -8.73 21.43
N ALA A 3 -27.16 -8.20 22.52
CA ALA A 3 -26.67 -6.95 23.14
C ALA A 3 -25.28 -7.08 23.79
N HIS A 4 -24.98 -8.22 24.42
CA HIS A 4 -23.67 -8.49 25.01
C HIS A 4 -22.57 -8.70 23.94
N HIS A 5 -22.92 -9.25 22.77
CA HIS A 5 -21.98 -9.36 21.66
C HIS A 5 -21.68 -8.01 21.00
N SER A 6 -22.69 -7.14 20.87
CA SER A 6 -22.51 -5.76 20.36
C SER A 6 -21.62 -4.91 21.29
N ALA A 7 -21.86 -4.97 22.61
CA ALA A 7 -21.07 -4.21 23.59
C ALA A 7 -19.61 -4.70 23.68
N ALA A 8 -19.37 -6.01 23.61
CA ALA A 8 -18.01 -6.58 23.60
C ALA A 8 -17.25 -6.26 22.30
N PHE A 9 -17.96 -6.21 21.16
CA PHE A 9 -17.40 -5.83 19.87
C PHE A 9 -17.01 -4.34 19.85
N GLN A 10 -17.87 -3.47 20.39
CA GLN A 10 -17.56 -2.04 20.53
C GLN A 10 -16.39 -1.79 21.51
N GLN A 11 -16.33 -2.51 22.64
CA GLN A 11 -15.19 -2.46 23.56
C GLN A 11 -13.86 -2.89 22.93
N ALA A 12 -13.88 -3.85 22.01
CA ALA A 12 -12.68 -4.25 21.27
C ALA A 12 -12.24 -3.17 20.27
N ILE A 13 -13.19 -2.46 19.64
CA ILE A 13 -12.93 -1.34 18.72
C ILE A 13 -12.32 -0.15 19.48
N ASP A 14 -12.81 0.16 20.68
CA ASP A 14 -12.34 1.31 21.46
C ASP A 14 -11.13 0.99 22.35
N SER A 15 -10.66 -0.26 22.34
CA SER A 15 -9.52 -0.69 23.13
C SER A 15 -8.22 0.00 22.69
N THR A 16 -7.35 0.22 23.67
CA THR A 16 -5.97 0.68 23.44
C THR A 16 -4.95 -0.41 23.71
N ASP A 17 -5.39 -1.60 24.13
CA ASP A 17 -4.53 -2.75 24.39
C ASP A 17 -3.94 -3.29 23.06
N PRO A 18 -2.61 -3.33 22.91
CA PRO A 18 -1.98 -3.82 21.68
C PRO A 18 -2.23 -5.31 21.41
N HIS A 19 -2.61 -6.12 22.41
CA HIS A 19 -2.96 -7.53 22.20
C HIS A 19 -4.38 -7.71 21.64
N LEU A 20 -5.32 -6.88 22.09
CA LEU A 20 -6.72 -6.94 21.65
C LEU A 20 -6.93 -6.28 20.29
N THR A 21 -6.09 -5.30 19.96
CA THR A 21 -6.20 -4.48 18.74
C THR A 21 -5.25 -4.92 17.63
N ASP A 22 -4.52 -6.02 17.83
CA ASP A 22 -3.57 -6.55 16.85
C ASP A 22 -4.32 -7.09 15.62
N PRO A 23 -4.08 -6.54 14.41
CA PRO A 23 -4.72 -7.02 13.20
C PRO A 23 -4.43 -8.51 12.94
N SER A 24 -5.41 -9.24 12.40
CA SER A 24 -5.28 -10.69 12.13
C SER A 24 -4.05 -11.01 11.29
N LEU A 25 -3.80 -10.24 10.22
CA LEU A 25 -2.60 -10.40 9.39
C LEU A 25 -1.31 -10.38 10.23
N LEU A 26 -1.20 -9.44 11.17
CA LEU A 26 0.00 -9.35 11.99
C LEU A 26 0.01 -10.45 13.06
N LYS A 27 -1.13 -10.78 13.66
CA LYS A 27 -1.24 -11.82 14.68
C LYS A 27 -0.89 -13.21 14.15
N ASP A 28 -1.32 -13.53 12.93
CA ASP A 28 -1.17 -14.84 12.31
C ASP A 28 0.24 -15.08 11.72
N HIS A 29 1.03 -14.02 11.57
CA HIS A 29 2.33 -14.04 10.90
C HIS A 29 3.45 -13.34 11.71
N SER A 30 3.27 -13.17 13.02
CA SER A 30 4.33 -12.65 13.90
C SER A 30 4.85 -13.73 14.83
N ASP A 31 6.18 -13.82 14.92
CA ASP A 31 6.90 -14.59 15.93
C ASP A 31 7.54 -13.66 16.97
N PHE A 32 7.83 -14.21 18.15
CA PHE A 32 8.57 -13.51 19.21
C PHE A 32 9.90 -14.24 19.42
N LYS A 33 11.01 -13.59 19.10
CA LYS A 33 12.35 -14.20 19.14
C LYS A 33 13.30 -13.40 20.03
N SER A 34 14.36 -14.07 20.48
CA SER A 34 15.49 -13.41 21.14
C SER A 34 16.64 -13.24 20.16
N TYR A 35 17.34 -12.11 20.25
CA TYR A 35 18.51 -11.80 19.43
C TYR A 35 19.64 -11.29 20.31
N SER A 36 20.84 -11.83 20.08
CA SER A 36 22.07 -11.37 20.74
C SER A 36 22.87 -10.51 19.75
N THR A 37 23.19 -9.29 20.17
CA THR A 37 24.14 -8.41 19.47
C THR A 37 25.50 -8.49 20.15
N SER A 38 26.49 -7.72 19.66
CA SER A 38 27.81 -7.62 20.28
C SER A 38 27.78 -7.15 21.74
N ARG A 39 26.72 -6.44 22.16
CA ARG A 39 26.62 -5.78 23.48
C ARG A 39 25.42 -6.19 24.31
N PHE A 40 24.32 -6.61 23.69
CA PHE A 40 23.04 -6.81 24.38
C PHE A 40 22.32 -8.07 23.90
N GLU A 41 21.52 -8.64 24.78
CA GLU A 41 20.59 -9.72 24.44
C GLU A 41 19.15 -9.20 24.59
N TYR A 42 18.48 -9.07 23.46
CA TYR A 42 17.10 -8.63 23.39
C TYR A 42 16.19 -9.84 23.33
N SER A 43 15.28 -10.00 24.29
CA SER A 43 14.32 -11.09 24.31
C SER A 43 12.94 -10.61 23.88
N GLY A 44 12.11 -11.50 23.35
CA GLY A 44 10.71 -11.20 23.04
C GLY A 44 10.53 -10.12 21.98
N ILE A 45 11.43 -10.03 20.99
CA ILE A 45 11.29 -9.14 19.85
C ILE A 45 10.26 -9.70 18.89
N ARG A 46 9.18 -8.95 18.66
CA ARG A 46 8.16 -9.29 17.68
C ARG A 46 8.70 -9.05 16.27
N VAL A 47 8.69 -10.10 15.47
CA VAL A 47 9.05 -10.06 14.05
C VAL A 47 7.88 -10.60 13.23
N PHE A 48 7.26 -9.73 12.44
CA PHE A 48 6.29 -10.11 11.43
C PHE A 48 7.04 -10.60 10.19
N TYR A 49 6.71 -11.79 9.70
CA TYR A 49 7.22 -12.31 8.44
C TYR A 49 6.11 -13.03 7.66
N ARG A 50 5.85 -12.55 6.44
CA ARG A 50 4.96 -13.24 5.50
C ARG A 50 5.70 -13.51 4.21
N GLN A 51 5.90 -14.81 3.93
CA GLN A 51 6.40 -15.26 2.64
C GLN A 51 5.38 -14.98 1.54
N HIS A 52 5.86 -14.69 0.32
CA HIS A 52 5.00 -14.50 -0.84
C HIS A 52 4.21 -15.79 -1.15
N ALA A 53 2.89 -15.69 -1.30
CA ALA A 53 2.00 -16.85 -1.39
C ALA A 53 2.33 -17.81 -2.55
N LYS A 54 2.94 -17.28 -3.62
CA LYS A 54 3.36 -18.04 -4.81
C LYS A 54 4.89 -18.06 -4.98
N ALA A 55 5.66 -17.89 -3.91
CA ALA A 55 7.14 -17.84 -3.96
C ALA A 55 7.75 -19.04 -4.72
N GLU A 56 7.22 -20.24 -4.53
CA GLU A 56 7.70 -21.46 -5.19
C GLU A 56 7.43 -21.50 -6.71
N GLN A 57 6.45 -20.74 -7.19
CA GLN A 57 6.08 -20.66 -8.61
C GLN A 57 6.74 -19.47 -9.32
N LEU A 58 7.47 -18.63 -8.59
CA LEU A 58 8.16 -17.47 -9.15
C LEU A 58 9.64 -17.78 -9.40
N PRO A 59 10.30 -17.05 -10.32
CA PRO A 59 11.70 -17.29 -10.66
C PRO A 59 12.63 -17.10 -9.46
N LYS A 60 13.49 -18.10 -9.22
CA LYS A 60 14.52 -18.07 -8.18
C LYS A 60 15.93 -17.73 -8.71
N ASN A 61 16.11 -17.69 -10.03
CA ASN A 61 17.38 -17.33 -10.68
C ASN A 61 17.31 -15.92 -11.27
N PRO A 62 18.34 -15.06 -11.10
CA PRO A 62 19.58 -15.30 -10.35
C PRO A 62 19.42 -15.25 -8.82
N ALA A 63 18.32 -14.71 -8.33
CA ALA A 63 17.94 -14.67 -6.91
C ALA A 63 16.39 -14.69 -6.78
N PRO A 64 15.82 -15.05 -5.63
CA PRO A 64 14.38 -14.95 -5.36
C PRO A 64 13.94 -13.49 -5.24
N LEU A 65 12.62 -13.24 -5.20
CA LEU A 65 12.07 -11.89 -5.00
C LEU A 65 12.74 -11.15 -3.83
N PRO A 66 13.02 -9.84 -3.97
CA PRO A 66 13.56 -9.05 -2.86
C PRO A 66 12.67 -9.09 -1.62
N LEU A 67 13.29 -9.13 -0.44
CA LEU A 67 12.62 -9.01 0.86
C LEU A 67 12.33 -7.55 1.15
N LEU A 68 11.05 -7.20 1.35
CA LEU A 68 10.64 -5.86 1.77
C LEU A 68 10.71 -5.76 3.29
N VAL A 69 11.51 -4.85 3.83
CA VAL A 69 11.73 -4.69 5.27
C VAL A 69 11.13 -3.36 5.74
N PHE A 70 10.21 -3.41 6.70
CA PHE A 70 9.49 -2.25 7.21
C PHE A 70 10.01 -1.82 8.59
N LEU A 71 10.48 -0.58 8.68
CA LEU A 71 11.14 -0.01 9.86
C LEU A 71 10.37 1.22 10.36
N HIS A 72 9.78 1.12 11.56
CA HIS A 72 8.87 2.15 12.08
C HIS A 72 9.62 3.34 12.71
N GLY A 73 8.90 4.43 12.91
CA GLY A 73 9.41 5.65 13.54
C GLY A 73 9.51 5.58 15.06
N LEU A 74 9.97 6.68 15.66
CA LEU A 74 10.09 6.84 17.11
C LEU A 74 8.72 6.66 17.79
N GLY A 75 8.66 5.76 18.77
CA GLY A 75 7.41 5.48 19.50
C GLY A 75 6.35 4.71 18.71
N GLY A 76 6.70 4.26 17.50
CA GLY A 76 5.83 3.51 16.60
C GLY A 76 5.78 2.01 16.88
N SER A 77 5.17 1.28 15.94
CA SER A 77 5.12 -0.18 15.90
C SER A 77 4.80 -0.68 14.50
N VAL A 78 4.96 -1.99 14.26
CA VAL A 78 4.56 -2.69 13.02
C VAL A 78 3.08 -2.46 12.70
N ALA A 79 2.22 -2.25 13.70
CA ALA A 79 0.80 -1.99 13.49
C ALA A 79 0.53 -0.75 12.62
N GLN A 80 1.41 0.25 12.64
CA GLN A 80 1.30 1.43 11.77
C GLN A 80 1.49 1.10 10.30
N PHE A 81 2.24 0.04 9.98
CA PHE A 81 2.40 -0.43 8.60
C PHE A 81 1.29 -1.38 8.16
N HIS A 82 0.38 -1.82 9.03
CA HIS A 82 -0.61 -2.84 8.69
C HIS A 82 -1.41 -2.55 7.40
N PRO A 83 -1.93 -1.33 7.16
CA PRO A 83 -2.69 -1.06 5.93
C PRO A 83 -1.79 -1.12 4.67
N LEU A 84 -0.53 -0.68 4.78
CA LEU A 84 0.45 -0.76 3.70
C LEU A 84 0.91 -2.21 3.45
N LEU A 85 1.23 -2.94 4.52
CA LEU A 85 1.58 -4.37 4.48
C LEU A 85 0.49 -5.16 3.77
N SER A 86 -0.78 -4.93 4.11
CA SER A 86 -1.92 -5.62 3.49
C SER A 86 -1.98 -5.45 1.96
N SER A 87 -1.33 -4.42 1.42
CA SER A 87 -1.22 -4.20 -0.03
C SER A 87 0.07 -4.77 -0.65
N LEU A 88 1.19 -4.75 0.09
CA LEU A 88 2.51 -5.12 -0.45
C LEU A 88 2.88 -6.59 -0.26
N VAL A 89 2.25 -7.30 0.69
CA VAL A 89 2.49 -8.72 0.96
C VAL A 89 2.15 -9.64 -0.22
N ASP A 90 1.48 -9.12 -1.23
CA ASP A 90 1.10 -9.82 -2.46
C ASP A 90 2.08 -9.55 -3.61
N LEU A 91 3.08 -8.69 -3.39
CA LEU A 91 4.14 -8.39 -4.34
C LEU A 91 5.44 -9.11 -4.01
N ALA A 92 5.71 -9.34 -2.72
CA ALA A 92 6.99 -9.80 -2.22
C ALA A 92 6.89 -10.40 -0.82
N PRO A 93 7.90 -11.17 -0.37
CA PRO A 93 8.05 -11.46 1.04
C PRO A 93 8.24 -10.15 1.83
N CYS A 94 7.55 -10.04 2.95
CA CYS A 94 7.56 -8.85 3.81
C CYS A 94 8.04 -9.20 5.22
N LEU A 95 8.95 -8.40 5.75
CA LEU A 95 9.49 -8.45 7.11
C LEU A 95 9.21 -7.12 7.82
N ALA A 96 8.62 -7.14 9.01
CA ALA A 96 8.43 -5.93 9.81
C ALA A 96 8.77 -6.21 11.28
N ILE A 97 9.42 -5.25 11.94
CA ILE A 97 10.05 -5.47 13.25
C ILE A 97 9.54 -4.43 14.24
N ASP A 98 9.03 -4.87 15.40
CA ASP A 98 8.82 -3.98 16.54
C ASP A 98 10.16 -3.85 17.29
N TYR A 99 10.69 -2.64 17.43
CA TYR A 99 11.93 -2.42 18.18
C TYR A 99 11.80 -2.84 19.66
N PRO A 100 12.92 -3.02 20.40
CA PRO A 100 12.87 -3.44 21.80
C PRO A 100 11.94 -2.59 22.67
N GLY A 101 10.87 -3.18 23.20
CA GLY A 101 9.86 -2.49 24.02
C GLY A 101 8.84 -1.63 23.25
N CYS A 102 8.92 -1.56 21.92
CA CYS A 102 7.90 -0.96 21.05
C CYS A 102 6.82 -1.99 20.67
N GLY A 103 5.62 -1.50 20.33
CA GLY A 103 4.51 -2.37 19.94
C GLY A 103 4.27 -3.51 20.93
N ARG A 104 4.42 -4.75 20.45
CA ARG A 104 4.31 -5.95 21.28
C ARG A 104 5.65 -6.54 21.71
N SER A 105 6.79 -5.98 21.28
CA SER A 105 8.10 -6.42 21.73
C SER A 105 8.31 -6.19 23.24
N ASP A 106 9.04 -7.12 23.87
CA ASP A 106 9.38 -7.00 25.28
C ASP A 106 10.38 -5.88 25.53
N PHE A 107 10.27 -5.25 26.69
CA PHE A 107 11.22 -4.26 27.16
C PHE A 107 12.27 -4.93 28.08
N SER A 108 13.00 -5.90 27.52
CA SER A 108 13.89 -6.77 28.30
C SER A 108 15.19 -6.08 28.75
N VAL A 109 15.76 -5.21 27.89
CA VAL A 109 16.99 -4.46 28.16
C VAL A 109 16.64 -3.03 28.52
N THR A 110 17.02 -2.58 29.71
CA THR A 110 16.68 -1.22 30.20
C THR A 110 17.83 -0.23 30.14
N SER A 111 19.01 -0.64 29.66
CA SER A 111 20.15 0.26 29.43
C SER A 111 19.82 1.30 28.37
N TRP A 112 20.24 2.55 28.54
CA TRP A 112 20.07 3.60 27.53
C TRP A 112 20.92 3.33 26.28
N GLU A 113 22.06 2.67 26.45
CA GLU A 113 22.97 2.31 25.36
C GLU A 113 22.37 1.29 24.39
N ALA A 114 21.41 0.47 24.86
CA ALA A 114 20.71 -0.51 24.04
C ALA A 114 19.72 0.11 23.04
N TYR A 115 19.59 1.44 23.05
CA TYR A 115 18.65 2.23 22.25
C TYR A 115 19.34 3.32 21.44
N THR A 116 20.67 3.34 21.37
CA THR A 116 21.36 4.22 20.43
C THR A 116 21.10 3.79 19.01
N THR A 117 21.22 4.71 18.05
CA THR A 117 21.05 4.41 16.62
C THR A 117 21.92 3.23 16.21
N GLU A 118 23.17 3.16 16.67
CA GLU A 118 24.12 2.11 16.32
C GLU A 118 23.70 0.74 16.86
N ALA A 119 23.24 0.68 18.12
CA ALA A 119 22.76 -0.57 18.72
C ALA A 119 21.49 -1.08 18.04
N LEU A 120 20.59 -0.18 17.64
CA LEU A 120 19.37 -0.53 16.90
C LEU A 120 19.70 -0.99 15.48
N VAL A 121 20.62 -0.32 14.77
CA VAL A 121 21.07 -0.73 13.43
C VAL A 121 21.71 -2.11 13.47
N GLU A 122 22.61 -2.38 14.42
CA GLU A 122 23.19 -3.71 14.61
C GLU A 122 22.13 -4.80 14.85
N LEU A 123 21.17 -4.53 15.74
CA LEU A 123 20.07 -5.45 15.99
C LEU A 123 19.25 -5.71 14.71
N LEU A 124 18.93 -4.65 13.96
CA LEU A 124 18.16 -4.77 12.72
C LEU A 124 18.91 -5.55 11.65
N GLU A 125 20.23 -5.36 11.51
CA GLU A 125 21.06 -6.15 10.61
C GLU A 125 20.96 -7.64 10.88
N ILE A 126 21.09 -8.03 12.16
CA ILE A 126 21.02 -9.43 12.59
C ILE A 126 19.64 -10.02 12.31
N ILE A 127 18.57 -9.27 12.62
CA ILE A 127 17.19 -9.74 12.37
C ILE A 127 16.93 -9.89 10.87
N ILE A 128 17.32 -8.92 10.04
CA ILE A 128 17.08 -8.99 8.59
C ILE A 128 17.85 -10.15 7.97
N GLU A 129 19.10 -10.38 8.40
CA GLU A 129 19.88 -11.53 7.95
C GLU A 129 19.28 -12.87 8.44
N ASP A 130 18.57 -12.95 9.57
CA ASP A 130 17.88 -14.19 10.01
C ASP A 130 16.76 -14.62 9.04
N TYR A 131 16.15 -13.68 8.31
CA TYR A 131 15.00 -13.94 7.42
C TYR A 131 15.32 -13.87 5.93
N ARG A 132 16.41 -13.21 5.56
CA ARG A 132 16.90 -13.17 4.17
C ARG A 132 17.42 -14.54 3.78
N ASP A 133 17.03 -15.04 2.61
CA ASP A 133 17.64 -16.23 2.01
C ASP A 133 19.07 -15.88 1.52
N LYS A 134 20.04 -16.08 2.41
CA LYS A 134 21.46 -15.76 2.17
C LYS A 134 22.06 -16.63 1.08
N ASP A 135 21.71 -17.92 1.09
CA ASP A 135 22.24 -18.92 0.17
C ASP A 135 21.77 -18.65 -1.26
N ALA A 136 20.53 -18.19 -1.42
CA ALA A 136 20.00 -17.76 -2.71
C ALA A 136 20.33 -16.29 -3.07
N GLY A 137 21.16 -15.60 -2.27
CA GLY A 137 21.57 -14.22 -2.52
C GLY A 137 20.41 -13.22 -2.55
N GLN A 138 19.36 -13.47 -1.76
CA GLN A 138 18.14 -12.64 -1.76
C GLN A 138 18.48 -11.18 -1.46
N ARG A 139 17.92 -10.29 -2.28
CA ARG A 139 18.07 -8.83 -2.15
C ARG A 139 17.07 -8.25 -1.16
N VAL A 140 17.34 -7.06 -0.66
CA VAL A 140 16.53 -6.39 0.37
C VAL A 140 16.14 -4.99 -0.11
N VAL A 141 14.89 -4.60 0.13
CA VAL A 141 14.43 -3.22 -0.02
C VAL A 141 13.96 -2.74 1.34
N LEU A 142 14.48 -1.59 1.78
CA LEU A 142 14.11 -1.00 3.06
C LEU A 142 12.96 -0.01 2.86
N ILE A 143 11.97 -0.05 3.74
CA ILE A 143 10.80 0.83 3.77
C ILE A 143 10.71 1.44 5.17
N GLY A 144 11.20 2.66 5.33
CA GLY A 144 11.25 3.36 6.60
C GLY A 144 10.15 4.40 6.75
N HIS A 145 9.72 4.64 7.99
CA HIS A 145 8.88 5.80 8.34
C HIS A 145 9.54 6.66 9.43
N SER A 146 9.56 7.98 9.25
CA SER A 146 10.10 8.93 10.22
C SER A 146 11.53 8.55 10.65
N MET A 147 11.83 8.41 11.95
CA MET A 147 13.14 7.93 12.43
C MET A 147 13.59 6.60 11.78
N GLY A 148 12.65 5.73 11.38
CA GLY A 148 12.96 4.50 10.64
C GLY A 148 13.60 4.74 9.28
N THR A 149 13.38 5.91 8.64
CA THR A 149 14.08 6.28 7.40
C THR A 149 15.57 6.52 7.64
N ALA A 150 15.90 7.15 8.77
CA ALA A 150 17.28 7.39 9.18
C ALA A 150 18.01 6.07 9.43
N LEU A 151 17.41 5.15 10.19
CA LEU A 151 17.94 3.81 10.40
C LEU A 151 18.12 3.06 9.06
N SER A 152 17.15 3.19 8.16
CA SER A 152 17.20 2.58 6.83
C SER A 152 18.34 3.15 5.96
N ALA A 153 18.55 4.47 5.98
CA ALA A 153 19.64 5.11 5.27
C ALA A 153 21.01 4.64 5.81
N GLN A 154 21.14 4.47 7.13
CA GLN A 154 22.35 3.92 7.72
C GLN A 154 22.58 2.45 7.31
N LEU A 155 21.55 1.61 7.37
CA LEU A 155 21.60 0.20 6.93
C LEU A 155 21.98 0.04 5.45
N ALA A 156 21.55 0.98 4.60
CA ALA A 156 21.79 0.95 3.16
C ALA A 156 23.17 1.50 2.74
N ASN A 157 23.86 2.24 3.61
CA ASN A 157 25.08 2.94 3.25
C ASN A 157 26.32 2.06 3.43
N THR A 158 26.79 1.48 2.33
CA THR A 158 27.94 0.57 2.28
C THR A 158 29.28 1.16 2.74
N LYS A 159 29.38 2.49 2.92
CA LYS A 159 30.59 3.17 3.41
C LYS A 159 30.67 3.18 4.94
N LEU A 160 29.58 2.86 5.63
CA LEU A 160 29.54 2.81 7.09
C LEU A 160 29.95 1.43 7.62
N ALA A 161 30.30 1.37 8.90
CA ALA A 161 30.59 0.11 9.56
C ALA A 161 29.30 -0.67 9.81
N HIS A 162 29.32 -1.95 9.43
CA HIS A 162 28.21 -2.89 9.61
C HIS A 162 28.67 -4.12 10.38
N ALA A 163 27.76 -4.71 11.16
CA ALA A 163 28.01 -5.97 11.86
C ALA A 163 27.90 -7.18 10.91
N THR A 164 27.16 -7.03 9.82
CA THR A 164 26.89 -8.08 8.82
C THR A 164 27.20 -7.61 7.39
N SER A 165 27.02 -8.51 6.41
CA SER A 165 27.11 -8.18 4.99
C SER A 165 25.84 -7.53 4.40
N LEU A 166 24.82 -7.26 5.22
CA LEU A 166 23.49 -6.89 4.75
C LEU A 166 23.49 -5.71 3.77
N SER A 167 24.29 -4.67 4.03
CA SER A 167 24.30 -3.45 3.22
C SER A 167 24.65 -3.71 1.74
N GLN A 168 25.40 -4.78 1.45
CA GLN A 168 25.71 -5.21 0.07
C GLN A 168 24.51 -5.83 -0.67
N TYR A 169 23.47 -6.22 0.06
CA TYR A 169 22.25 -6.82 -0.47
C TYR A 169 21.06 -5.85 -0.48
N VAL A 170 21.21 -4.66 0.10
CA VAL A 170 20.20 -3.60 0.02
C VAL A 170 20.23 -2.99 -1.37
N VAL A 171 19.12 -3.09 -2.09
CA VAL A 171 18.99 -2.66 -3.50
C VAL A 171 18.04 -1.47 -3.68
N GLY A 172 17.39 -1.01 -2.62
CA GLY A 172 16.48 0.13 -2.69
C GLY A 172 16.03 0.62 -1.32
N LEU A 173 15.63 1.88 -1.27
CA LEU A 173 15.09 2.54 -0.08
C LEU A 173 13.82 3.33 -0.42
N VAL A 174 12.75 3.08 0.32
CA VAL A 174 11.56 3.93 0.37
C VAL A 174 11.52 4.62 1.73
N ALA A 175 11.52 5.95 1.74
CA ALA A 175 11.57 6.75 2.94
C ALA A 175 10.30 7.61 3.06
N ILE A 176 9.43 7.27 4.00
CA ILE A 176 8.16 7.94 4.26
C ILE A 176 8.33 8.93 5.42
N CYS A 177 8.02 10.20 5.19
CA CYS A 177 8.27 11.33 6.09
C CYS A 177 9.73 11.36 6.60
N PRO A 178 10.72 11.47 5.70
CA PRO A 178 12.12 11.23 6.04
C PRO A 178 12.73 12.32 6.91
N VAL A 179 13.61 11.92 7.82
CA VAL A 179 14.43 12.84 8.64
C VAL A 179 15.82 12.98 8.01
N SER A 180 16.23 14.20 7.67
CA SER A 180 17.46 14.45 6.91
C SER A 180 18.69 14.76 7.76
N SER A 181 18.48 15.38 8.93
CA SER A 181 19.58 15.91 9.76
C SER A 181 19.28 15.77 11.25
N PRO A 182 20.29 15.56 12.09
CA PRO A 182 20.12 15.62 13.53
C PRO A 182 19.80 17.05 14.01
N PRO A 183 19.18 17.22 15.19
CA PRO A 183 18.94 18.55 15.77
C PRO A 183 20.24 19.26 16.12
N SER A 184 20.27 20.59 16.03
CA SER A 184 21.45 21.43 16.35
C SER A 184 22.01 21.19 17.76
N GLU A 185 23.24 21.66 18.03
CA GLU A 185 23.90 21.46 19.32
C GLU A 185 23.09 22.03 20.50
N SER A 186 22.53 23.23 20.35
CA SER A 186 21.71 23.88 21.38
C SER A 186 20.40 23.12 21.61
N THR A 187 19.69 22.74 20.55
CA THR A 187 18.46 21.94 20.61
C THR A 187 18.73 20.57 21.23
N THR A 188 19.85 19.94 20.87
CA THR A 188 20.29 18.65 21.41
C THR A 188 20.58 18.74 22.92
N ALA A 189 21.30 19.77 23.36
CA ALA A 189 21.58 19.99 24.78
C ALA A 189 20.29 20.21 25.58
N TRP A 190 19.36 21.00 25.05
CA TRP A 190 18.06 21.23 25.66
C TRP A 190 17.22 19.94 25.72
N ALA A 191 17.14 19.20 24.61
CA ALA A 191 16.38 17.95 24.53
C ALA A 191 16.93 16.90 25.50
N ARG A 192 18.26 16.74 25.59
CA ARG A 192 18.89 15.87 26.60
C ARG A 192 18.54 16.28 28.02
N ARG A 193 18.46 17.59 28.32
CA ARG A 193 18.06 18.09 29.64
C ARG A 193 16.58 17.80 29.92
N ALA A 194 15.70 18.00 28.94
CA ALA A 194 14.27 17.67 29.05
C ALA A 194 14.06 16.16 29.27
N LEU A 195 14.83 15.31 28.60
CA LEU A 195 14.78 13.86 28.76
C LEU A 195 15.30 13.35 30.11
N ARG A 196 15.83 14.21 31.00
CA ARG A 196 16.18 13.87 32.39
C ARG A 196 15.02 14.01 33.37
N ILE A 197 13.89 14.60 32.96
CA ILE A 197 12.70 14.76 33.80
C ILE A 197 12.24 13.39 34.36
N PRO A 198 11.85 13.26 35.64
CA PRO A 198 11.36 12.00 36.20
C PRO A 198 10.21 11.39 35.38
N GLY A 199 10.18 10.06 35.25
CA GLY A 199 9.20 9.34 34.43
C GLY A 199 7.75 9.73 34.71
N TRP A 200 7.36 9.73 35.98
CA TRP A 200 6.01 10.07 36.42
C TRP A 200 5.58 11.50 36.01
N LEU A 201 6.51 12.47 36.01
CA LEU A 201 6.19 13.85 35.61
C LEU A 201 6.01 13.95 34.09
N PHE A 202 6.81 13.21 33.32
CA PHE A 202 6.63 13.10 31.88
C PHE A 202 5.31 12.38 31.53
N ASP A 203 4.93 11.36 32.29
CA ASP A 203 3.65 10.65 32.12
C ASP A 203 2.45 11.56 32.42
N LEU A 204 2.53 12.43 33.44
CA LEU A 204 1.53 13.46 33.69
C LEU A 204 1.41 14.44 32.51
N TRP A 205 2.53 14.89 31.96
CA TRP A 205 2.53 15.75 30.77
C TRP A 205 1.93 15.05 29.55
N ARG A 206 2.30 13.78 29.29
CA ARG A 206 1.67 12.98 28.21
C ARG A 206 0.17 12.76 28.44
N ALA A 207 -0.26 12.57 29.68
CA ALA A 207 -1.67 12.43 30.02
C ALA A 207 -2.44 13.73 29.73
N TRP A 208 -1.83 14.88 30.01
CA TRP A 208 -2.36 16.20 29.67
C TRP A 208 -2.38 16.46 28.16
N ASP A 209 -1.28 16.21 27.43
CA ASP A 209 -1.20 16.35 25.95
C ASP A 209 -2.15 15.36 25.23
N GLY A 210 -2.49 14.25 25.89
CA GLY A 210 -3.48 13.25 25.46
C GLY A 210 -4.90 13.49 25.95
N TRP A 211 -5.16 14.60 26.67
CA TRP A 211 -6.50 14.93 27.14
C TRP A 211 -7.38 15.33 25.95
N GLY A 212 -8.62 14.84 25.92
CA GLY A 212 -9.51 14.94 24.76
C GLY A 212 -9.59 13.68 23.90
N GLY A 213 -8.81 12.63 24.20
CA GLY A 213 -8.94 11.35 23.50
C GLY A 213 -8.49 11.47 22.03
N PRO A 214 -9.26 10.93 21.06
CA PRO A 214 -9.02 11.14 19.63
C PRO A 214 -9.00 12.61 19.18
N GLU A 215 -9.59 13.53 19.96
CA GLU A 215 -9.59 14.98 19.67
C GLU A 215 -8.43 15.73 20.32
N SER A 216 -7.50 15.03 20.98
CA SER A 216 -6.41 15.65 21.74
C SER A 216 -5.42 16.42 20.84
N PRO A 217 -4.72 17.42 21.40
CA PRO A 217 -3.64 18.12 20.68
C PRO A 217 -2.56 17.16 20.15
N SER A 218 -2.18 16.15 20.94
CA SER A 218 -1.22 15.12 20.53
C SER A 218 -1.63 14.33 19.29
N VAL A 219 -2.93 14.09 19.09
CA VAL A 219 -3.45 13.41 17.90
C VAL A 219 -3.49 14.38 16.73
N LYS A 220 -4.10 15.56 16.90
CA LYS A 220 -4.24 16.58 15.85
C LYS A 220 -2.89 17.04 15.29
N ARG A 221 -1.86 17.15 16.12
CA ARG A 221 -0.49 17.45 15.69
C ARG A 221 0.07 16.43 14.70
N PHE A 222 -0.34 15.17 14.80
CA PHE A 222 0.19 14.07 13.99
C PHE A 222 -0.66 13.82 12.73
N VAL A 223 -1.99 13.80 12.87
CA VAL A 223 -2.92 13.45 11.77
C VAL A 223 -3.51 14.68 11.06
N GLY A 224 -3.42 15.88 11.65
CA GLY A 224 -4.05 17.11 11.17
C GLY A 224 -5.44 17.34 11.77
N GLU A 225 -5.92 18.58 11.75
CA GLU A 225 -7.24 18.93 12.31
C GLU A 225 -8.42 18.33 11.51
N GLY A 226 -8.25 18.22 10.19
CA GLY A 226 -9.27 17.68 9.27
C GLY A 226 -9.25 16.16 9.09
N ALA A 227 -8.53 15.42 9.95
CA ALA A 227 -8.45 13.96 9.85
C ALA A 227 -9.79 13.28 10.17
N ASP A 228 -10.10 12.19 9.46
CA ASP A 228 -11.29 11.39 9.73
C ASP A 228 -11.24 10.73 11.12
N GLU A 229 -12.41 10.36 11.64
CA GLU A 229 -12.54 9.77 12.97
C GLU A 229 -11.73 8.48 13.15
N ALA A 230 -11.73 7.59 12.15
CA ALA A 230 -11.00 6.33 12.24
C ALA A 230 -9.49 6.57 12.34
N THR A 231 -8.95 7.52 11.57
CA THR A 231 -7.54 7.93 11.65
C THR A 231 -7.19 8.52 13.01
N ARG A 232 -8.07 9.37 13.58
CA ARG A 232 -7.86 9.95 14.92
C ARG A 232 -7.86 8.89 16.02
N ILE A 233 -8.77 7.93 15.96
CA ILE A 233 -8.82 6.79 16.90
C ILE A 233 -7.55 5.95 16.79
N LEU A 234 -7.10 5.65 15.57
CA LEU A 234 -5.86 4.89 15.34
C LEU A 234 -4.64 5.60 15.93
N GLN A 235 -4.48 6.91 15.67
CA GLN A 235 -3.34 7.64 16.22
C GLN A 235 -3.41 7.77 17.75
N TYR A 236 -4.61 7.98 18.31
CA TYR A 236 -4.78 7.99 19.76
C TYR A 236 -4.35 6.65 20.38
N ARG A 237 -4.72 5.55 19.75
CA ARG A 237 -4.31 4.20 20.15
C ARG A 237 -2.80 4.04 20.12
N PHE A 238 -2.14 4.43 19.03
CA PHE A 238 -0.66 4.38 18.94
C PHE A 238 0.02 5.23 20.02
N ASN A 239 -0.51 6.43 20.30
CA ASN A 239 -0.01 7.29 21.37
C ASN A 239 -0.09 6.62 22.76
N LYS A 240 -1.14 5.85 23.03
CA LYS A 240 -1.34 5.11 24.29
C LYS A 240 -0.51 3.84 24.38
N GLN A 241 -0.25 3.17 23.26
CA GLN A 241 0.58 1.96 23.20
C GLN A 241 2.09 2.28 23.33
N SER A 242 2.48 3.51 23.02
CA SER A 242 3.86 3.97 23.15
C SER A 242 4.29 4.12 24.61
N ARG A 243 5.25 3.28 25.04
CA ARG A 243 5.77 3.26 26.42
C ARG A 243 6.77 4.39 26.66
N THR A 244 6.48 5.29 27.59
CA THR A 244 7.38 6.38 28.00
C THR A 244 8.85 5.98 28.23
N PRO A 245 9.18 4.92 29.02
CA PRO A 245 10.57 4.58 29.28
C PRO A 245 11.33 4.15 28.01
N VAL A 246 10.65 3.54 27.04
CA VAL A 246 11.23 3.11 25.76
C VAL A 246 11.37 4.31 24.83
N TRP A 247 10.30 5.09 24.68
CA TRP A 247 10.29 6.31 23.86
C TRP A 247 11.44 7.24 24.24
N ARG A 248 11.65 7.48 25.55
CA ARG A 248 12.71 8.35 26.04
C ARG A 248 14.11 7.83 25.71
N ARG A 249 14.33 6.52 25.81
CA ARG A 249 15.63 5.91 25.50
C ARG A 249 15.96 6.02 24.03
N MET A 250 14.99 5.71 23.17
CA MET A 250 15.13 5.89 21.73
C MET A 250 15.33 7.35 21.35
N ALA A 251 14.54 8.26 21.91
CA ALA A 251 14.69 9.70 21.67
C ALA A 251 16.08 10.19 22.08
N ASN A 252 16.60 9.74 23.24
CA ASN A 252 17.95 10.07 23.67
C ASN A 252 19.03 9.44 22.77
N GLY A 253 18.81 8.20 22.32
CA GLY A 253 19.71 7.48 21.42
C GLY A 253 19.78 8.10 20.02
N ALA A 254 18.72 8.79 19.60
CA ALA A 254 18.64 9.55 18.36
C ALA A 254 19.34 10.92 18.43
N LEU A 255 19.69 11.41 19.62
CA LEU A 255 20.37 12.70 19.78
C LEU A 255 21.89 12.54 19.66
N PRO A 256 22.56 13.26 18.75
CA PRO A 256 24.02 13.16 18.61
C PRO A 256 24.76 13.69 19.84
N VAL A 257 26.06 13.42 19.91
CA VAL A 257 27.01 14.16 20.75
C VAL A 257 27.86 15.04 19.86
N TYR A 258 27.86 16.35 20.09
CA TYR A 258 28.68 17.28 19.33
C TYR A 258 30.12 17.28 19.85
N LYS A 259 31.09 17.13 18.95
CA LYS A 259 32.52 17.39 19.20
C LYS A 259 33.05 18.28 18.09
N ASP A 260 33.63 19.41 18.45
CA ASP A 260 34.16 20.41 17.50
C ASP A 260 33.13 20.82 16.43
N GLY A 261 31.86 20.98 16.84
CA GLY A 261 30.75 21.33 15.95
C GLY A 261 30.21 20.19 15.08
N GLN A 262 30.83 19.01 15.12
CA GLN A 262 30.40 17.84 14.34
C GLN A 262 29.55 16.87 15.17
N PRO A 263 28.38 16.43 14.67
CA PRO A 263 27.54 15.46 15.36
C PRO A 263 28.16 14.05 15.27
N ILE A 264 28.32 13.40 16.41
CA ILE A 264 28.79 12.00 16.51
C ILE A 264 27.67 11.14 17.07
N GLY A 265 27.31 10.10 16.32
CA GLY A 265 26.19 9.19 16.61
C GLY A 265 24.82 9.86 16.48
N GLY A 266 23.76 9.17 16.90
CA GLY A 266 22.40 9.70 16.83
C GLY A 266 21.79 9.59 15.43
N ILE A 267 20.86 10.49 15.08
CA ILE A 267 20.25 10.50 13.75
C ILE A 267 21.33 10.79 12.69
N PRO A 268 21.38 10.02 11.60
CA PRO A 268 22.35 10.22 10.53
C PRO A 268 22.30 11.62 9.92
N THR A 269 23.45 12.12 9.50
CA THR A 269 23.60 13.39 8.78
C THR A 269 23.23 13.23 7.30
N LEU A 270 23.14 14.36 6.59
CA LEU A 270 22.99 14.37 5.13
C LEU A 270 24.11 13.61 4.40
N ASP A 271 25.30 13.48 4.97
CA ASP A 271 26.39 12.68 4.38
C ASP A 271 26.04 11.19 4.31
N THR A 272 25.24 10.70 5.26
CA THR A 272 24.76 9.32 5.24
C THR A 272 23.82 9.10 4.07
N TRP A 273 22.95 10.08 3.78
CA TRP A 273 22.11 10.06 2.59
C TRP A 273 22.94 10.19 1.31
N ALA A 274 23.87 11.14 1.24
CA ALA A 274 24.76 11.33 0.09
C ALA A 274 25.58 10.07 -0.25
N GLY A 275 25.88 9.24 0.75
CA GLY A 275 26.58 7.96 0.58
C GLY A 275 25.77 6.86 -0.11
N LEU A 276 24.46 7.03 -0.32
CA LEU A 276 23.61 6.02 -0.94
C LEU A 276 23.82 5.95 -2.46
N ASP A 277 24.07 4.73 -2.94
CA ASP A 277 24.22 4.38 -4.35
C ASP A 277 23.18 3.35 -4.81
N ILE A 278 21.92 3.61 -4.45
CA ILE A 278 20.76 2.77 -4.74
C ILE A 278 19.58 3.65 -5.17
N PRO A 279 18.54 3.10 -5.82
CA PRO A 279 17.26 3.77 -5.96
C PRO A 279 16.68 4.21 -4.61
N VAL A 280 16.27 5.48 -4.52
CA VAL A 280 15.63 6.06 -3.34
C VAL A 280 14.30 6.71 -3.72
N TYR A 281 13.23 6.40 -2.98
CA TYR A 281 11.95 7.08 -3.10
C TYR A 281 11.59 7.81 -1.81
N LEU A 282 11.46 9.14 -1.89
CA LEU A 282 11.10 10.00 -0.78
C LEU A 282 9.61 10.37 -0.85
N ILE A 283 8.87 10.16 0.23
CA ILE A 283 7.44 10.46 0.30
C ILE A 283 7.21 11.35 1.53
N ALA A 284 6.55 12.49 1.39
CA ALA A 284 6.14 13.33 2.53
C ALA A 284 4.67 13.73 2.43
N GLY A 285 4.06 14.14 3.54
CA GLY A 285 2.75 14.81 3.55
C GLY A 285 2.93 16.33 3.58
N GLU A 286 2.16 17.07 2.79
CA GLU A 286 2.23 18.53 2.74
C GLU A 286 1.94 19.19 4.10
N ASN A 287 0.98 18.63 4.86
CA ASN A 287 0.58 19.10 6.19
C ASN A 287 1.28 18.33 7.33
N ASP A 288 2.48 17.81 7.09
CA ASP A 288 3.28 17.15 8.13
C ASP A 288 3.86 18.18 9.12
N ASN A 289 3.24 18.24 10.31
CA ASN A 289 3.66 19.13 11.40
C ASN A 289 4.72 18.49 12.32
N ILE A 290 5.13 17.24 12.07
CA ILE A 290 6.14 16.53 12.86
C ILE A 290 7.50 16.63 12.18
N VAL A 291 7.54 16.32 10.89
CA VAL A 291 8.73 16.40 10.04
C VAL A 291 8.38 17.25 8.83
N SER A 292 9.06 18.39 8.69
CA SER A 292 8.75 19.31 7.60
C SER A 292 8.92 18.61 6.23
N PRO A 293 7.98 18.79 5.28
CA PRO A 293 8.13 18.23 3.93
C PRO A 293 9.40 18.74 3.21
N LYS A 294 9.94 19.89 3.63
CA LYS A 294 11.22 20.44 3.14
C LYS A 294 12.43 19.50 3.38
N GLU A 295 12.32 18.55 4.30
CA GLU A 295 13.35 17.53 4.50
C GLU A 295 13.55 16.66 3.25
N VAL A 296 12.51 16.44 2.45
CA VAL A 296 12.59 15.75 1.16
C VAL A 296 13.49 16.52 0.19
N ASP A 297 13.35 17.84 0.13
CA ASP A 297 14.17 18.68 -0.76
C ASP A 297 15.65 18.64 -0.36
N LYS A 298 15.94 18.69 0.94
CA LYS A 298 17.31 18.58 1.47
C LYS A 298 17.96 17.25 1.08
N ILE A 299 17.23 16.15 1.25
CA ILE A 299 17.74 14.80 0.92
C ILE A 299 17.89 14.65 -0.60
N THR A 300 16.93 15.16 -1.38
CA THR A 300 16.99 15.11 -2.85
C THR A 300 18.23 15.81 -3.38
N LYS A 301 18.54 17.01 -2.86
CA LYS A 301 19.72 17.80 -3.26
C LYS A 301 21.05 17.07 -3.02
N VAL A 302 21.16 16.29 -1.95
CA VAL A 302 22.41 15.55 -1.66
C VAL A 302 22.49 14.20 -2.38
N LEU A 303 21.35 13.60 -2.71
CA LEU A 303 21.31 12.35 -3.46
C LEU A 303 21.51 12.56 -4.96
N ASP A 304 21.01 13.67 -5.50
CA ASP A 304 21.10 14.05 -6.91
C ASP A 304 21.48 15.54 -7.05
N PRO A 305 22.80 15.86 -6.99
CA PRO A 305 23.28 17.24 -7.06
C PRO A 305 23.03 17.92 -8.41
N GLU A 306 22.89 17.15 -9.50
CA GLU A 306 22.75 17.69 -10.85
C GLU A 306 21.36 18.29 -11.12
N THR A 307 20.31 17.78 -10.47
CA THR A 307 18.96 18.38 -10.51
C THR A 307 18.79 19.58 -9.58
N GLY A 308 19.74 19.81 -8.64
CA GLY A 308 19.72 20.92 -7.69
C GLY A 308 20.31 22.24 -8.19
N ALA A 309 20.90 22.27 -9.40
CA ALA A 309 21.51 23.46 -10.00
C ALA A 309 20.49 24.36 -10.73
N SER A 310 19.38 24.71 -10.09
CA SER A 310 18.59 25.89 -10.43
C SER A 310 19.01 27.04 -9.50
N LYS A 311 19.36 28.19 -10.10
CA LYS A 311 20.01 29.38 -9.52
C LYS A 311 19.66 29.70 -8.05
N PRO A 312 20.64 30.14 -7.23
CA PRO A 312 20.38 30.62 -5.88
C PRO A 312 19.52 31.89 -5.92
N ASP A 313 18.45 31.90 -5.15
CA ASP A 313 17.74 33.10 -4.74
C ASP A 313 18.47 33.63 -3.51
N ASP A 314 19.17 34.75 -3.65
CA ASP A 314 19.88 35.42 -2.56
C ASP A 314 18.83 36.01 -1.59
N GLY A 315 18.62 35.33 -0.47
CA GLY A 315 17.81 35.82 0.64
C GLY A 315 18.40 35.32 1.95
N GLU A 316 19.18 36.17 2.60
CA GLU A 316 19.82 35.90 3.90
C GLU A 316 18.80 35.50 4.99
N GLU A 317 19.22 34.52 5.79
CA GLU A 317 18.54 34.03 6.99
C GLU A 317 18.45 35.11 8.07
N THR A 318 17.28 35.25 8.70
CA THR A 318 17.20 35.61 10.12
C THR A 318 16.13 34.76 10.82
N ASP A 319 16.54 34.22 11.96
CA ASP A 319 15.86 33.28 12.85
C ASP A 319 14.77 33.99 13.69
N GLN A 320 13.55 33.44 13.79
CA GLN A 320 12.64 33.63 14.94
C GLN A 320 11.41 32.72 14.94
N THR A 321 11.12 32.16 16.11
CA THR A 321 10.03 31.23 16.47
C THR A 321 8.74 31.92 16.96
N ILE A 322 7.59 31.48 16.40
CA ILE A 322 6.19 31.36 16.93
C ILE A 322 5.46 32.64 17.41
N VAL A 323 4.38 33.08 16.72
CA VAL A 323 2.93 33.03 17.13
C VAL A 323 1.98 33.49 15.99
N ASP A 324 0.87 32.75 15.85
CA ASP A 324 -0.53 33.05 15.44
C ASP A 324 -0.94 34.02 14.29
N ALA A 325 -1.99 33.56 13.56
CA ALA A 325 -3.04 34.22 12.77
C ALA A 325 -2.77 35.51 11.97
N ALA A 326 -2.91 35.41 10.63
CA ALA A 326 -3.86 36.18 9.77
C ALA A 326 -3.32 36.33 8.32
N ALA A 327 -4.15 35.97 7.33
CA ALA A 327 -3.93 36.23 5.91
C ALA A 327 -4.15 37.72 5.57
N PRO A 328 -3.68 38.20 4.39
CA PRO A 328 -4.60 38.20 3.26
C PRO A 328 -3.99 37.84 1.89
N VAL A 329 -4.93 37.47 1.02
CA VAL A 329 -4.86 37.06 -0.39
C VAL A 329 -4.26 38.14 -1.30
N ASN A 330 -3.50 37.76 -2.33
CA ASN A 330 -3.55 38.49 -3.60
C ASN A 330 -3.42 37.58 -4.83
N THR A 331 -4.43 37.72 -5.67
CA THR A 331 -4.67 37.14 -6.98
C THR A 331 -3.80 37.79 -8.06
N SER A 332 -3.17 37.01 -8.95
CA SER A 332 -2.95 37.48 -10.32
C SER A 332 -2.77 36.32 -11.31
N LEU A 333 -3.71 36.30 -12.26
CA LEU A 333 -3.71 35.48 -13.48
C LEU A 333 -2.89 36.20 -14.56
N ARG A 334 -1.99 35.49 -15.26
CA ARG A 334 -1.99 35.40 -16.75
C ARG A 334 -0.84 34.54 -17.32
N PRO A 335 -1.12 33.78 -18.40
CA PRO A 335 -0.18 32.86 -19.07
C PRO A 335 0.52 33.48 -20.30
N ARG A 336 1.54 32.75 -20.81
CA ARG A 336 2.37 32.90 -22.04
C ARG A 336 3.84 33.09 -21.66
N ASP A 337 4.82 32.33 -22.14
CA ASP A 337 5.12 31.91 -23.51
C ASP A 337 5.90 30.57 -23.54
N HIS A 338 5.73 29.80 -24.62
CA HIS A 338 6.80 29.26 -25.51
C HIS A 338 6.35 28.01 -26.27
N ILE A 339 6.00 28.23 -27.54
CA ILE A 339 6.01 27.26 -28.65
C ILE A 339 7.43 27.30 -29.27
N PRO A 340 7.99 26.16 -29.70
CA PRO A 340 8.39 26.01 -31.12
C PRO A 340 7.84 24.69 -31.70
N GLN A 341 6.98 24.75 -32.72
CA GLN A 341 7.32 24.55 -34.14
C GLN A 341 7.89 23.17 -34.49
N ALA A 342 7.05 22.40 -35.19
CA ALA A 342 7.44 21.30 -36.06
C ALA A 342 8.20 21.83 -37.30
N ILE A 343 9.09 21.01 -37.87
CA ILE A 343 8.98 20.43 -39.22
C ILE A 343 10.32 19.82 -39.67
N ASP A 344 10.22 18.59 -40.18
CA ASP A 344 10.97 17.91 -41.25
C ASP A 344 12.50 17.95 -41.27
N ASP A 345 13.09 16.77 -41.02
CA ASP A 345 14.21 16.22 -41.81
C ASP A 345 14.45 14.75 -41.40
N LEU A 346 13.66 13.83 -41.99
CA LEU A 346 13.96 12.39 -41.98
C LEU A 346 14.16 11.96 -43.44
N ARG A 347 15.36 11.43 -43.74
CA ARG A 347 15.75 10.99 -45.09
C ARG A 347 15.67 9.47 -45.18
N ASP A 348 15.35 8.97 -46.37
CA ASP A 348 15.12 7.56 -46.74
C ASP A 348 16.38 6.64 -46.67
N GLU A 349 17.40 7.03 -45.91
CA GLU A 349 18.66 6.28 -45.75
C GLU A 349 18.76 5.52 -44.41
N ASP A 350 17.80 5.73 -43.49
CA ASP A 350 17.73 5.03 -42.20
C ASP A 350 17.09 3.63 -42.28
N PHE A 351 16.67 3.18 -43.46
CA PHE A 351 15.96 1.91 -43.68
C PHE A 351 16.76 0.84 -44.43
N GLN A 352 18.08 0.74 -44.24
CA GLN A 352 18.87 -0.35 -44.83
C GLN A 352 19.53 -1.27 -43.79
N VAL A 353 18.87 -2.42 -43.62
CA VAL A 353 19.29 -3.60 -42.85
C VAL A 353 20.52 -4.26 -43.51
N ILE A 354 21.65 -4.32 -42.80
CA ILE A 354 22.79 -5.16 -43.17
C ILE A 354 22.73 -6.47 -42.36
N LYS A 355 22.42 -7.56 -43.07
CA LYS A 355 22.51 -8.96 -42.62
C LYS A 355 23.89 -9.50 -42.97
N GLN A 356 24.59 -10.14 -42.03
CA GLN A 356 25.50 -11.29 -42.30
C GLN A 356 25.98 -11.99 -40.99
N PRO A 357 26.52 -13.23 -41.02
CA PRO A 357 25.78 -14.45 -40.64
C PRO A 357 26.46 -15.28 -39.52
N ARG A 358 25.74 -16.20 -38.87
CA ARG A 358 26.35 -17.33 -38.14
C ARG A 358 25.54 -18.64 -38.24
N SER A 359 26.11 -19.54 -39.05
CA SER A 359 26.27 -20.99 -38.92
C SER A 359 25.08 -21.89 -38.54
N GLU A 360 24.77 -22.75 -39.51
CA GLU A 360 23.95 -23.95 -39.46
C GLU A 360 24.48 -25.02 -38.48
N SER A 361 23.56 -25.69 -37.78
CA SER A 361 23.58 -27.15 -37.70
C SER A 361 22.14 -27.67 -37.64
N SER A 362 21.78 -28.37 -38.72
CA SER A 362 20.56 -29.16 -38.97
C SER A 362 20.45 -30.34 -37.98
N SER A 363 19.27 -30.81 -37.56
CA SER A 363 18.36 -31.56 -38.45
C SER A 363 16.89 -31.62 -37.99
N ASN A 364 16.02 -31.39 -38.98
CA ASN A 364 14.58 -31.63 -39.12
C ASN A 364 13.97 -32.82 -38.35
N ASP A 365 12.75 -32.61 -37.86
CA ASP A 365 11.60 -33.41 -38.33
C ASP A 365 10.32 -32.54 -38.43
N SER A 366 9.47 -32.95 -39.37
CA SER A 366 8.50 -32.16 -40.16
C SER A 366 7.15 -31.73 -39.51
N PRO A 367 6.34 -30.89 -40.20
CA PRO A 367 5.34 -29.99 -39.62
C PRO A 367 3.89 -30.48 -39.75
N ASN A 368 3.04 -30.13 -38.78
CA ASN A 368 1.64 -29.69 -38.96
C ASN A 368 0.94 -29.62 -37.59
N ASP A 369 0.89 -28.43 -37.00
CA ASP A 369 -0.21 -28.06 -36.09
C ASP A 369 -0.52 -26.57 -36.27
N PRO A 370 -1.69 -26.18 -36.80
CA PRO A 370 -2.02 -24.79 -36.98
C PRO A 370 -2.50 -24.17 -35.66
N SER A 371 -1.96 -22.98 -35.37
CA SER A 371 -2.57 -21.95 -34.51
C SER A 371 -2.70 -22.25 -33.02
N THR A 372 -1.58 -22.19 -32.29
CA THR A 372 -1.57 -21.43 -31.04
C THR A 372 -0.96 -20.07 -31.37
N PRO A 373 -1.62 -18.93 -31.10
CA PRO A 373 -0.94 -17.65 -31.19
C PRO A 373 0.29 -17.72 -30.27
N ASN A 374 1.46 -17.32 -30.77
CA ASN A 374 2.64 -17.11 -29.96
C ASN A 374 2.27 -16.07 -28.88
N GLU A 375 1.86 -16.52 -27.70
CA GLU A 375 1.85 -15.69 -26.51
C GLU A 375 3.30 -15.27 -26.31
N THR A 376 3.60 -14.00 -26.61
CA THR A 376 4.93 -13.40 -26.49
C THR A 376 5.47 -13.78 -25.12
N LEU A 377 6.59 -14.50 -25.07
CA LEU A 377 7.29 -14.82 -23.83
C LEU A 377 7.46 -13.51 -23.07
N ALA A 378 6.75 -13.32 -21.95
CA ALA A 378 7.06 -12.23 -21.04
C ALA A 378 8.46 -12.53 -20.55
N GLU A 379 9.40 -11.80 -21.11
CA GLU A 379 10.81 -11.96 -20.84
C GLU A 379 11.01 -11.93 -19.33
N LEU A 380 11.82 -12.86 -18.83
CA LEU A 380 12.16 -12.90 -17.42
C LEU A 380 12.89 -11.60 -17.07
N PRO A 381 12.32 -10.71 -16.24
CA PRO A 381 12.94 -9.43 -16.00
C PRO A 381 14.26 -9.62 -15.27
N PRO A 382 15.26 -8.76 -15.55
CA PRO A 382 16.51 -8.78 -14.83
C PRO A 382 16.28 -8.47 -13.35
N GLN A 383 17.12 -9.07 -12.51
CA GLN A 383 17.19 -8.77 -11.09
C GLN A 383 18.60 -8.31 -10.77
N PRO A 384 18.90 -7.01 -10.97
CA PRO A 384 20.24 -6.49 -10.84
C PRO A 384 20.72 -6.56 -9.39
N ASN A 385 21.99 -6.88 -9.19
CA ASN A 385 22.62 -6.84 -7.86
C ASN A 385 22.76 -5.40 -7.34
N HIS A 386 22.91 -4.45 -8.27
CA HIS A 386 22.98 -3.02 -8.02
C HIS A 386 22.11 -2.32 -9.07
N PRO A 387 20.81 -2.06 -8.79
CA PRO A 387 19.98 -1.28 -9.70
C PRO A 387 20.55 0.13 -9.87
N LYS A 388 20.29 0.76 -11.02
CA LYS A 388 20.77 2.12 -11.32
C LYS A 388 20.24 3.11 -10.28
N LYS A 389 21.13 3.88 -9.66
CA LYS A 389 20.75 4.98 -8.77
C LYS A 389 19.75 5.91 -9.44
N VAL A 390 18.63 6.15 -8.76
CA VAL A 390 17.57 7.07 -9.17
C VAL A 390 16.92 7.63 -7.91
N VAL A 391 16.63 8.93 -7.93
CA VAL A 391 15.93 9.59 -6.83
C VAL A 391 14.55 9.98 -7.32
N ARG A 392 13.53 9.53 -6.62
CA ARG A 392 12.15 9.98 -6.80
C ARG A 392 11.70 10.66 -5.52
N SER A 393 10.87 11.68 -5.66
CA SER A 393 10.24 12.34 -4.52
C SER A 393 8.78 12.66 -4.84
N ILE A 394 7.94 12.66 -3.81
CA ILE A 394 6.57 13.17 -3.88
C ILE A 394 6.18 13.79 -2.53
N VAL A 395 5.55 14.96 -2.61
CA VAL A 395 4.83 15.55 -1.48
C VAL A 395 3.34 15.30 -1.75
N MET A 396 2.74 14.47 -0.91
CA MET A 396 1.33 14.13 -1.00
C MET A 396 0.50 15.37 -0.63
N PRO A 397 -0.49 15.75 -1.44
CA PRO A 397 -1.26 16.96 -1.22
C PRO A 397 -2.12 16.87 0.05
N PRO A 398 -2.70 17.98 0.53
CA PRO A 398 -3.62 17.98 1.66
C PRO A 398 -4.78 16.98 1.40
N PRO A 399 -5.22 16.23 2.43
CA PRO A 399 -4.91 16.37 3.85
C PRO A 399 -3.75 15.46 4.33
N ALA A 400 -2.79 15.08 3.47
CA ALA A 400 -1.69 14.21 3.89
C ALA A 400 -0.80 14.85 4.99
N THR A 401 -0.52 14.09 6.04
CA THR A 401 0.25 14.51 7.23
C THR A 401 1.34 13.48 7.58
N HIS A 402 1.91 13.52 8.79
CA HIS A 402 2.86 12.49 9.25
C HIS A 402 2.26 11.07 9.28
N ALA A 403 0.94 10.98 9.35
CA ALA A 403 0.13 9.76 9.39
C ALA A 403 -0.07 9.07 8.03
N VAL A 404 0.52 9.61 6.96
CA VAL A 404 0.17 9.27 5.57
C VAL A 404 0.20 7.76 5.25
N LEU A 405 1.04 6.98 5.96
CA LEU A 405 1.17 5.54 5.76
C LEU A 405 -0.02 4.69 6.26
N TYR A 406 -0.90 5.23 7.10
CA TYR A 406 -2.05 4.48 7.65
C TYR A 406 -3.37 5.25 7.57
N THR A 407 -3.35 6.53 7.18
CA THR A 407 -4.58 7.28 6.88
C THR A 407 -5.29 6.64 5.68
N PRO A 408 -6.57 6.24 5.79
CA PRO A 408 -7.28 5.52 4.73
C PRO A 408 -7.31 6.24 3.37
N CYS A 409 -7.36 7.59 3.36
CA CYS A 409 -7.42 8.37 2.13
C CYS A 409 -6.11 8.36 1.33
N SER A 410 -4.95 8.23 2.00
CA SER A 410 -3.64 8.32 1.35
C SER A 410 -2.92 6.98 1.23
N VAL A 411 -3.19 6.01 2.11
CA VAL A 411 -2.42 4.77 2.15
C VAL A 411 -2.53 3.94 0.87
N ARG A 412 -3.69 3.93 0.22
CA ARG A 412 -3.86 3.21 -1.06
C ARG A 412 -3.02 3.85 -2.18
N ALA A 413 -3.01 5.19 -2.23
CA ALA A 413 -2.18 5.92 -3.18
C ALA A 413 -0.69 5.64 -2.92
N ILE A 414 -0.25 5.68 -1.66
CA ILE A 414 1.12 5.33 -1.27
C ILE A 414 1.47 3.90 -1.67
N ALA A 415 0.60 2.92 -1.41
CA ALA A 415 0.85 1.53 -1.78
C ALA A 415 1.04 1.37 -3.29
N GLY A 416 0.23 2.08 -4.10
CA GLY A 416 0.37 2.14 -5.56
C GLY A 416 1.71 2.75 -5.98
N LEU A 417 2.03 3.93 -5.46
CA LEU A 417 3.27 4.65 -5.75
C LEU A 417 4.52 3.84 -5.37
N ILE A 418 4.51 3.20 -4.20
CA ILE A 418 5.60 2.32 -3.75
C ILE A 418 5.71 1.13 -4.69
N SER A 419 4.61 0.46 -5.03
CA SER A 419 4.66 -0.68 -5.94
C SER A 419 5.20 -0.31 -7.32
N ASP A 420 4.81 0.85 -7.85
CA ASP A 420 5.26 1.32 -9.16
C ASP A 420 6.76 1.64 -9.12
N PHE A 421 7.24 2.27 -8.04
CA PHE A 421 8.68 2.47 -7.81
C PHE A 421 9.44 1.15 -7.73
N LEU A 422 8.94 0.18 -6.96
CA LEU A 422 9.55 -1.15 -6.81
C LEU A 422 9.67 -1.89 -8.15
N GLY A 423 8.57 -1.94 -8.92
CA GLY A 423 8.53 -2.60 -10.23
C GLY A 423 9.40 -1.91 -11.28
N THR A 424 9.45 -0.57 -11.27
CA THR A 424 10.13 0.21 -12.32
C THR A 424 11.63 0.39 -12.05
N HIS A 425 12.00 0.64 -10.79
CA HIS A 425 13.34 1.10 -10.45
C HIS A 425 14.18 0.06 -9.69
N ILE A 426 13.56 -0.97 -9.09
CA ILE A 426 14.29 -2.06 -8.42
C ILE A 426 14.36 -3.29 -9.34
N THR A 427 13.20 -3.89 -9.62
CA THR A 427 13.06 -5.00 -10.57
C THR A 427 11.59 -5.19 -10.95
N ASN A 428 11.32 -5.38 -12.24
CA ASN A 428 9.96 -5.64 -12.72
C ASN A 428 9.40 -6.98 -12.18
N ARG A 429 10.22 -7.82 -11.57
CA ARG A 429 9.73 -9.00 -10.82
C ARG A 429 8.81 -8.63 -9.65
N LEU A 430 8.91 -7.40 -9.12
CA LEU A 430 8.03 -6.88 -8.07
C LEU A 430 6.72 -6.29 -8.62
N SER A 431 6.53 -6.28 -9.95
CA SER A 431 5.26 -5.87 -10.57
C SER A 431 4.23 -6.99 -10.47
N LEU A 432 3.09 -6.72 -9.82
CA LEU A 432 1.98 -7.67 -9.73
C LEU A 432 1.49 -8.07 -11.12
N ALA A 433 1.37 -7.11 -12.04
CA ALA A 433 0.95 -7.36 -13.40
C ALA A 433 1.87 -8.38 -14.09
N TRP A 434 3.19 -8.18 -14.00
CA TRP A 434 4.15 -9.13 -14.56
C TRP A 434 4.06 -10.51 -13.86
N GLN A 435 3.97 -10.56 -12.53
CA GLN A 435 3.85 -11.82 -11.79
C GLN A 435 2.61 -12.60 -12.20
N LEU A 436 1.46 -11.93 -12.34
CA LEU A 436 0.22 -12.54 -12.77
C LEU A 436 0.30 -13.06 -14.20
N GLN A 437 0.96 -12.32 -15.11
CA GLN A 437 1.25 -12.79 -16.46
C GLN A 437 2.13 -14.05 -16.44
N TYR A 438 3.22 -14.04 -15.67
CA TYR A 438 4.12 -15.18 -15.54
C TYR A 438 3.40 -16.42 -14.99
N LEU A 439 2.66 -16.28 -13.89
CA LEU A 439 1.98 -17.37 -13.19
C LEU A 439 0.81 -17.96 -13.98
N SER A 440 0.22 -17.20 -14.90
CA SER A 440 -0.88 -17.67 -15.75
C SER A 440 -0.47 -18.73 -16.77
N ARG A 441 0.83 -18.94 -16.97
CA ARG A 441 1.39 -19.81 -18.03
C ARG A 441 1.59 -21.27 -17.61
N GLU A 442 1.85 -21.54 -16.34
CA GLU A 442 2.35 -22.85 -15.89
C GLU A 442 1.25 -23.83 -15.40
N GLY A 443 -0.03 -23.54 -15.63
CA GLY A 443 -1.14 -24.35 -15.13
C GLY A 443 -1.84 -25.25 -16.17
N LYS A 444 -1.50 -26.55 -16.23
CA LYS A 444 -2.30 -27.56 -16.99
C LYS A 444 -3.78 -27.62 -16.56
N TRP A 445 -4.09 -27.20 -15.33
CA TRP A 445 -5.46 -27.11 -14.82
C TRP A 445 -6.20 -25.84 -15.28
N ASP A 446 -5.46 -24.79 -15.67
CA ASP A 446 -6.01 -23.49 -16.09
C ASP A 446 -6.66 -23.58 -17.48
N VAL A 447 -6.19 -24.45 -18.37
CA VAL A 447 -6.65 -24.53 -19.78
C VAL A 447 -8.14 -24.84 -19.94
N LYS A 448 -8.70 -25.80 -19.17
CA LYS A 448 -10.14 -26.13 -19.24
C LYS A 448 -11.02 -25.03 -18.65
N ASN A 449 -10.58 -24.41 -17.55
CA ASN A 449 -11.28 -23.29 -16.94
C ASN A 449 -11.19 -22.03 -17.82
N LEU A 450 -10.07 -21.85 -18.52
CA LEU A 450 -9.82 -20.77 -19.46
C LEU A 450 -10.71 -20.88 -20.70
N ALA A 451 -10.84 -22.06 -21.32
CA ALA A 451 -11.74 -22.24 -22.46
C ALA A 451 -13.19 -21.87 -22.11
N LYS A 452 -13.67 -22.36 -20.97
CA LYS A 452 -15.00 -22.00 -20.44
C LYS A 452 -15.10 -20.52 -20.08
N TRP A 453 -14.05 -19.93 -19.53
CA TRP A 453 -14.03 -18.50 -19.21
C TRP A 453 -14.01 -17.64 -20.48
N LYS A 454 -13.28 -18.04 -21.52
CA LYS A 454 -13.21 -17.35 -22.83
C LYS A 454 -14.57 -17.40 -23.53
N SER A 455 -15.30 -18.51 -23.43
CA SER A 455 -16.65 -18.64 -24.01
C SER A 455 -17.72 -17.81 -23.29
N VAL A 456 -17.42 -17.25 -22.11
CA VAL A 456 -18.35 -16.40 -21.35
C VAL A 456 -18.19 -14.95 -21.80
N ASN A 457 -19.31 -14.28 -22.09
CA ASN A 457 -19.33 -12.86 -22.42
C ASN A 457 -18.64 -12.04 -21.30
N PRO A 458 -17.62 -11.21 -21.61
CA PRO A 458 -16.90 -10.41 -20.63
C PRO A 458 -17.79 -9.57 -19.71
N VAL A 459 -18.68 -8.77 -20.30
CA VAL A 459 -19.50 -7.75 -19.62
C VAL A 459 -20.95 -7.92 -20.06
N SER A 460 -21.89 -7.96 -19.11
CA SER A 460 -23.33 -8.05 -19.41
C SER A 460 -23.89 -6.76 -19.98
N GLU A 461 -25.12 -6.82 -20.51
CA GLU A 461 -25.94 -5.61 -20.69
C GLU A 461 -26.23 -4.90 -19.35
N PRO A 462 -26.67 -3.63 -19.36
CA PRO A 462 -27.05 -2.92 -18.14
C PRO A 462 -28.15 -3.65 -17.37
N ILE A 463 -28.04 -3.64 -16.05
CA ILE A 463 -28.99 -4.27 -15.12
C ILE A 463 -29.50 -3.21 -14.15
N GLY A 464 -30.82 -3.07 -14.06
CA GLY A 464 -31.50 -2.07 -13.24
C GLY A 464 -32.67 -1.43 -13.99
N PRO A 465 -33.29 -0.38 -13.40
CA PRO A 465 -34.28 0.46 -14.07
C PRO A 465 -33.80 0.92 -15.45
N VAL A 466 -34.71 0.97 -16.43
CA VAL A 466 -34.40 1.26 -17.85
C VAL A 466 -33.68 2.61 -18.01
N ASP A 467 -34.13 3.63 -17.28
CA ASP A 467 -33.59 4.99 -17.38
C ASP A 467 -32.43 5.26 -16.41
N ASN A 468 -32.14 4.34 -15.50
CA ASN A 468 -31.10 4.48 -14.48
C ASN A 468 -30.51 3.10 -14.12
N PRO A 469 -29.73 2.49 -15.04
CA PRO A 469 -29.11 1.22 -14.76
C PRO A 469 -28.13 1.34 -13.60
N VAL A 470 -28.03 0.28 -12.79
CA VAL A 470 -27.18 0.30 -11.59
C VAL A 470 -25.93 -0.56 -11.81
N PHE A 471 -26.08 -1.69 -12.50
CA PHE A 471 -25.02 -2.70 -12.57
C PHE A 471 -24.69 -3.14 -13.99
N ARG A 472 -23.47 -3.65 -14.14
CA ARG A 472 -23.11 -4.64 -15.16
C ARG A 472 -22.42 -5.83 -14.48
N ALA A 473 -22.84 -7.05 -14.83
CA ALA A 473 -22.22 -8.27 -14.36
C ALA A 473 -21.02 -8.64 -15.25
N LEU A 474 -19.85 -8.85 -14.65
CA LEU A 474 -18.62 -9.17 -15.36
C LEU A 474 -18.17 -10.60 -15.03
N LYS A 475 -17.45 -11.24 -15.96
CA LYS A 475 -16.51 -12.31 -15.58
C LYS A 475 -15.24 -11.65 -15.01
N THR A 476 -14.49 -12.38 -14.18
CA THR A 476 -13.21 -11.88 -13.65
C THR A 476 -12.29 -11.48 -14.81
N LEU A 477 -11.58 -10.36 -14.70
CA LEU A 477 -10.54 -9.98 -15.67
C LEU A 477 -9.33 -10.91 -15.50
N ARG A 478 -8.42 -10.95 -16.48
CA ARG A 478 -7.13 -11.66 -16.38
C ARG A 478 -6.02 -10.76 -16.91
N GLU A 479 -4.91 -10.66 -16.19
CA GLU A 479 -3.78 -9.81 -16.61
C GLU A 479 -3.19 -10.23 -17.96
N ALA A 480 -3.16 -11.54 -18.21
CA ALA A 480 -2.55 -12.15 -19.38
C ALA A 480 -3.50 -12.35 -20.57
N ASP A 481 -4.76 -11.89 -20.48
CA ASP A 481 -5.72 -12.08 -21.56
C ASP A 481 -5.77 -10.86 -22.49
N ASP A 482 -5.75 -11.09 -23.80
CA ASP A 482 -5.73 -10.00 -24.78
C ASP A 482 -7.08 -9.30 -24.97
N VAL A 483 -8.17 -9.81 -24.39
CA VAL A 483 -9.52 -9.28 -24.62
C VAL A 483 -10.11 -8.67 -23.36
N HIS A 484 -10.00 -9.35 -22.21
CA HIS A 484 -10.60 -8.95 -20.95
C HIS A 484 -9.55 -8.84 -19.83
N CYS A 485 -8.50 -8.07 -20.12
CA CYS A 485 -7.52 -7.55 -19.15
C CYS A 485 -7.90 -6.13 -18.68
N PRO A 486 -7.29 -5.63 -17.58
CA PRO A 486 -7.60 -4.29 -17.05
C PRO A 486 -7.49 -3.17 -18.08
N LEU A 487 -6.42 -3.17 -18.89
CA LEU A 487 -6.17 -2.15 -19.91
C LEU A 487 -7.32 -2.08 -20.93
N ASN A 488 -7.64 -3.21 -21.56
CA ASN A 488 -8.67 -3.26 -22.60
C ASN A 488 -10.08 -3.12 -22.03
N PHE A 489 -10.28 -3.53 -20.78
CA PHE A 489 -11.53 -3.29 -20.07
C PHE A 489 -11.76 -1.79 -19.85
N VAL A 490 -10.75 -1.08 -19.35
CA VAL A 490 -10.82 0.37 -19.14
C VAL A 490 -11.04 1.10 -20.47
N ASP A 491 -10.29 0.77 -21.52
CA ASP A 491 -10.44 1.41 -22.83
C ASP A 491 -11.87 1.27 -23.38
N LYS A 492 -12.49 0.11 -23.18
CA LYS A 492 -13.83 -0.18 -23.69
C LYS A 492 -14.98 0.26 -22.77
N TRP A 493 -14.77 0.25 -21.46
CA TRP A 493 -15.84 0.37 -20.46
C TRP A 493 -15.61 1.45 -19.41
N GLY A 494 -14.44 2.08 -19.33
CA GLY A 494 -14.09 3.07 -18.30
C GLY A 494 -14.97 4.33 -18.30
N ASP A 495 -15.63 4.63 -19.42
CA ASP A 495 -16.62 5.71 -19.51
C ASP A 495 -17.96 5.37 -18.84
N ILE A 496 -18.26 4.07 -18.68
CA ILE A 496 -19.55 3.56 -18.22
C ILE A 496 -19.41 2.89 -16.85
N VAL A 497 -18.42 2.04 -16.66
CA VAL A 497 -18.17 1.32 -15.41
C VAL A 497 -17.15 2.11 -14.60
N LYS A 498 -17.60 2.75 -13.53
CA LYS A 498 -16.78 3.67 -12.72
C LYS A 498 -16.26 3.06 -11.43
N ASP A 499 -16.83 1.93 -11.04
CA ASP A 499 -16.45 1.14 -9.87
C ASP A 499 -16.60 -0.35 -10.18
N VAL A 500 -15.68 -1.18 -9.69
CA VAL A 500 -15.69 -2.64 -9.85
C VAL A 500 -15.67 -3.32 -8.48
N ILE A 501 -16.70 -4.09 -8.17
CA ILE A 501 -16.79 -4.92 -6.97
C ILE A 501 -16.39 -6.36 -7.31
N ASP A 502 -15.28 -6.80 -6.74
CA ASP A 502 -14.83 -8.19 -6.78
C ASP A 502 -15.37 -8.96 -5.58
N ILE A 503 -16.35 -9.83 -5.83
CA ILE A 503 -16.98 -10.66 -4.79
C ILE A 503 -16.27 -12.01 -4.57
N SER A 504 -15.14 -12.26 -5.24
CA SER A 504 -14.37 -13.50 -5.09
C SER A 504 -13.59 -13.52 -3.77
N LYS A 505 -13.33 -14.73 -3.24
CA LYS A 505 -12.56 -14.90 -2.00
C LYS A 505 -11.07 -14.67 -2.23
N ASP A 506 -10.54 -15.29 -3.28
CA ASP A 506 -9.12 -15.31 -3.60
C ASP A 506 -8.66 -13.98 -4.21
N GLN A 507 -7.35 -13.74 -4.25
CA GLN A 507 -6.83 -12.56 -4.94
C GLN A 507 -7.19 -12.57 -6.42
N PRO A 508 -7.45 -11.38 -7.00
CA PRO A 508 -7.74 -11.27 -8.43
C PRO A 508 -6.55 -11.77 -9.25
N VAL A 509 -6.85 -12.36 -10.40
CA VAL A 509 -5.84 -12.81 -11.38
C VAL A 509 -5.45 -11.69 -12.36
N TYR A 510 -5.65 -10.44 -11.93
CA TYR A 510 -5.31 -9.20 -12.62
C TYR A 510 -4.92 -8.15 -11.57
N ASP A 511 -4.13 -7.16 -11.95
CA ASP A 511 -3.73 -6.06 -11.07
C ASP A 511 -4.85 -5.00 -10.99
N PRO A 512 -5.54 -4.86 -9.84
CA PRO A 512 -6.65 -3.92 -9.74
C PRO A 512 -6.22 -2.45 -9.86
N ARG A 513 -4.95 -2.15 -9.58
CA ARG A 513 -4.43 -0.78 -9.66
C ARG A 513 -4.40 -0.28 -11.10
N GLY A 514 -4.37 -1.19 -12.08
CA GLY A 514 -4.56 -0.85 -13.48
C GLY A 514 -5.93 -0.20 -13.75
N LEU A 515 -6.96 -0.58 -12.99
CA LEU A 515 -8.28 0.05 -13.05
C LEU A 515 -8.28 1.42 -12.36
N ASP A 516 -7.74 1.48 -11.13
CA ASP A 516 -7.72 2.72 -10.33
C ASP A 516 -6.98 3.86 -11.05
N ARG A 517 -5.85 3.55 -11.71
CA ARG A 517 -5.07 4.53 -12.50
C ARG A 517 -5.85 5.16 -13.64
N ALA A 518 -6.89 4.47 -14.13
CA ALA A 518 -7.72 4.95 -15.22
C ALA A 518 -9.10 5.45 -14.76
N GLY A 519 -9.26 5.73 -13.46
CA GLY A 519 -10.49 6.30 -12.90
C GLY A 519 -11.61 5.29 -12.64
N VAL A 520 -11.31 3.98 -12.70
CA VAL A 520 -12.24 2.90 -12.36
C VAL A 520 -11.86 2.31 -11.01
N HIS A 521 -12.62 2.61 -9.96
CA HIS A 521 -12.22 2.22 -8.61
C HIS A 521 -12.49 0.75 -8.29
N TYR A 522 -11.50 0.06 -7.72
CA TYR A 522 -11.64 -1.35 -7.34
C TYR A 522 -12.03 -1.54 -5.87
N HIS A 523 -12.99 -2.43 -5.63
CA HIS A 523 -13.52 -2.76 -4.29
C HIS A 523 -13.57 -4.26 -4.08
N LYS A 524 -12.79 -4.77 -3.11
CA LYS A 524 -12.82 -6.18 -2.73
C LYS A 524 -13.93 -6.45 -1.72
N PHE A 525 -14.83 -7.38 -2.02
CA PHE A 525 -15.92 -7.83 -1.15
C PHE A 525 -15.90 -9.37 -1.03
N PRO A 526 -15.00 -9.97 -0.23
CA PRO A 526 -14.74 -11.40 -0.30
C PRO A 526 -15.92 -12.23 0.23
N THR A 527 -16.40 -13.19 -0.56
CA THR A 527 -17.51 -14.09 -0.18
C THR A 527 -17.15 -15.57 -0.35
N VAL A 528 -17.83 -16.43 0.40
CA VAL A 528 -17.63 -17.88 0.32
C VAL A 528 -18.12 -18.43 -1.02
N SER A 529 -17.27 -19.22 -1.69
CA SER A 529 -17.61 -19.82 -2.97
C SER A 529 -18.67 -20.90 -2.86
N LYS A 530 -19.51 -21.03 -3.90
CA LYS A 530 -20.55 -22.07 -4.09
C LYS A 530 -21.76 -22.03 -3.14
N ILE A 531 -21.73 -21.22 -2.08
CA ILE A 531 -22.82 -21.07 -1.11
C ILE A 531 -23.53 -19.73 -1.35
N PRO A 532 -24.87 -19.64 -1.19
CA PRO A 532 -25.59 -18.37 -1.21
C PRO A 532 -25.11 -17.43 -0.08
N PRO A 533 -24.93 -16.13 -0.36
CA PRO A 533 -24.63 -15.13 0.66
C PRO A 533 -25.65 -15.10 1.80
N GLN A 534 -25.17 -14.84 3.01
CA GLN A 534 -25.98 -14.67 4.21
C GLN A 534 -26.63 -13.28 4.28
N ALA A 535 -27.66 -13.13 5.11
CA ALA A 535 -28.41 -11.87 5.23
C ALA A 535 -27.52 -10.66 5.55
N HIS A 536 -26.55 -10.81 6.46
CA HIS A 536 -25.62 -9.74 6.81
C HIS A 536 -24.63 -9.40 5.67
N GLU A 537 -24.23 -10.39 4.86
CA GLU A 537 -23.39 -10.15 3.67
C GLU A 537 -24.16 -9.38 2.60
N ILE A 538 -25.46 -9.69 2.44
CA ILE A 538 -26.34 -8.96 1.51
C ILE A 538 -26.50 -7.51 1.97
N GLU A 539 -26.80 -7.28 3.25
CA GLU A 539 -26.94 -5.93 3.80
C GLU A 539 -25.64 -5.12 3.64
N ALA A 540 -24.48 -5.73 3.91
CA ALA A 540 -23.18 -5.10 3.72
C ALA A 540 -22.89 -4.77 2.25
N PHE A 541 -23.24 -5.66 1.31
CA PHE A 541 -23.11 -5.41 -0.12
C PHE A 541 -24.01 -4.26 -0.58
N ILE A 542 -25.26 -4.22 -0.11
CA ILE A 542 -26.19 -3.14 -0.44
C ILE A 542 -25.66 -1.79 0.07
N LYS A 543 -25.22 -1.72 1.33
CA LYS A 543 -24.60 -0.51 1.91
C LYS A 543 -23.37 -0.08 1.12
N LEU A 544 -22.54 -1.02 0.68
CA LEU A 544 -21.39 -0.72 -0.17
C LEU A 544 -21.84 -0.07 -1.48
N VAL A 545 -22.77 -0.68 -2.21
CA VAL A 545 -23.25 -0.13 -3.48
C VAL A 545 -23.90 1.24 -3.30
N ASP A 546 -24.75 1.42 -2.28
CA ASP A 546 -25.39 2.71 -1.98
C ASP A 546 -24.33 3.81 -1.77
N GLY A 547 -23.33 3.54 -0.93
CA GLY A 547 -22.23 4.48 -0.68
C GLY A 547 -21.35 4.73 -1.92
N LEU A 548 -21.18 3.75 -2.81
CA LEU A 548 -20.48 3.96 -4.08
C LEU A 548 -21.30 4.85 -5.02
N ARG A 549 -22.62 4.68 -5.08
CA ARG A 549 -23.51 5.51 -5.92
C ARG A 549 -23.54 6.96 -5.47
N GLU A 550 -23.56 7.20 -4.16
CA GLU A 550 -23.43 8.54 -3.60
C GLU A 550 -22.10 9.20 -4.02
N LYS A 551 -20.98 8.49 -3.85
CA LYS A 551 -19.65 8.97 -4.28
C LYS A 551 -19.56 9.17 -5.79
N GLN A 552 -20.18 8.31 -6.60
CA GLN A 552 -20.22 8.48 -8.05
C GLN A 552 -20.93 9.79 -8.43
N ALA A 553 -21.99 10.19 -7.72
CA ALA A 553 -22.67 11.46 -7.98
C ALA A 553 -21.76 12.66 -7.70
N GLU A 554 -20.99 12.63 -6.61
CA GLU A 554 -19.99 13.66 -6.29
C GLU A 554 -18.87 13.70 -7.34
N ARG A 555 -18.31 12.52 -7.70
CA ARG A 555 -17.24 12.41 -8.71
C ARG A 555 -17.70 12.84 -10.09
N ALA A 556 -18.92 12.51 -10.48
CA ALA A 556 -19.48 12.90 -11.76
C ALA A 556 -19.45 14.43 -11.97
N VAL A 557 -19.71 15.20 -10.91
CA VAL A 557 -19.63 16.66 -10.93
C VAL A 557 -18.16 17.12 -10.95
N ALA A 558 -17.33 16.57 -10.06
CA ALA A 558 -15.93 16.97 -9.93
C ALA A 558 -15.09 16.67 -11.18
N GLU A 559 -15.34 15.54 -11.83
CA GLU A 559 -14.64 15.04 -13.01
C GLU A 559 -15.39 15.34 -14.32
N ASN A 560 -16.53 16.03 -14.26
CA ASN A 560 -17.35 16.46 -15.40
C ASN A 560 -17.72 15.31 -16.36
N TRP A 561 -18.34 14.26 -15.83
CA TRP A 561 -18.71 13.08 -16.62
C TRP A 561 -19.79 13.39 -17.66
N PRO A 562 -19.67 12.88 -18.90
CA PRO A 562 -20.59 13.24 -19.99
C PRO A 562 -21.98 12.63 -19.88
N ASN A 563 -22.12 11.43 -19.30
CA ASN A 563 -23.40 10.73 -19.13
C ASN A 563 -23.46 10.03 -17.75
N PRO A 564 -23.52 10.79 -16.64
CA PRO A 564 -23.45 10.23 -15.29
C PRO A 564 -24.61 9.27 -14.97
N GLU A 565 -25.78 9.49 -15.56
CA GLU A 565 -26.97 8.63 -15.43
C GLU A 565 -26.80 7.24 -16.04
N LYS A 566 -25.85 7.09 -16.98
CA LYS A 566 -25.51 5.79 -17.59
C LYS A 566 -24.33 5.10 -16.91
N CYS A 567 -23.68 5.75 -15.95
CA CYS A 567 -22.56 5.18 -15.22
C CYS A 567 -23.06 4.12 -14.22
N VAL A 568 -22.36 3.00 -14.14
CA VAL A 568 -22.78 1.80 -13.37
C VAL A 568 -21.66 1.23 -12.53
N VAL A 569 -22.03 0.31 -11.64
CA VAL A 569 -21.10 -0.52 -10.85
C VAL A 569 -20.93 -1.89 -11.52
N GLY A 570 -19.68 -2.24 -11.84
CA GLY A 570 -19.31 -3.57 -12.31
C GLY A 570 -19.26 -4.55 -11.15
N VAL A 571 -19.86 -5.73 -11.27
CA VAL A 571 -19.79 -6.77 -10.22
C VAL A 571 -19.32 -8.08 -10.82
N HIS A 572 -18.28 -8.68 -10.26
CA HIS A 572 -17.79 -9.97 -10.75
C HIS A 572 -17.44 -10.94 -9.63
N CYS A 573 -17.69 -12.22 -9.91
CA CYS A 573 -17.03 -13.32 -9.23
C CYS A 573 -16.00 -13.91 -10.19
N HIS A 574 -16.02 -15.22 -10.44
CA HIS A 574 -15.19 -15.83 -11.47
C HIS A 574 -15.84 -15.73 -12.87
N TYR A 575 -17.08 -16.20 -13.03
CA TYR A 575 -17.80 -16.17 -14.31
C TYR A 575 -18.94 -15.14 -14.39
N GLY A 576 -19.31 -14.51 -13.28
CA GLY A 576 -20.37 -13.49 -13.28
C GLY A 576 -21.81 -14.03 -13.42
N PHE A 577 -22.12 -15.22 -12.89
CA PHE A 577 -23.47 -15.82 -12.96
C PHE A 577 -24.14 -15.96 -11.58
N ASN A 578 -23.82 -17.02 -10.81
CA ASN A 578 -24.60 -17.37 -9.61
C ASN A 578 -24.51 -16.35 -8.46
N ARG A 579 -23.33 -16.18 -7.85
CA ARG A 579 -23.15 -15.23 -6.73
C ARG A 579 -23.39 -13.79 -7.15
N THR A 580 -22.87 -13.42 -8.32
CA THR A 580 -23.06 -12.09 -8.91
C THR A 580 -24.54 -11.80 -9.12
N GLY A 581 -25.27 -12.73 -9.74
CA GLY A 581 -26.72 -12.60 -9.93
C GLY A 581 -27.48 -12.56 -8.62
N TYR A 582 -27.10 -13.36 -7.62
CA TYR A 582 -27.75 -13.36 -6.32
C TYR A 582 -27.66 -11.99 -5.63
N PHE A 583 -26.46 -11.39 -5.54
CA PHE A 583 -26.29 -10.06 -4.97
C PHE A 583 -27.03 -8.97 -5.75
N ILE A 584 -26.93 -8.99 -7.08
CA ILE A 584 -27.60 -8.01 -7.94
C ILE A 584 -29.13 -8.13 -7.77
N VAL A 585 -29.68 -9.34 -7.81
CA VAL A 585 -31.12 -9.57 -7.61
C VAL A 585 -31.58 -9.06 -6.24
N CYS A 586 -30.83 -9.34 -5.17
CA CYS A 586 -31.13 -8.81 -3.85
C CYS A 586 -31.19 -7.28 -3.83
N TYR A 587 -30.22 -6.61 -4.47
CA TYR A 587 -30.22 -5.15 -4.59
C TYR A 587 -31.41 -4.63 -5.38
N LEU A 588 -31.74 -5.24 -6.53
CA LEU A 588 -32.90 -4.82 -7.34
C LEU A 588 -34.21 -4.89 -6.57
N VAL A 589 -34.39 -5.93 -5.73
CA VAL A 589 -35.58 -6.08 -4.89
C VAL A 589 -35.57 -5.06 -3.75
N GLU A 590 -34.46 -4.93 -3.01
CA GLU A 590 -34.40 -4.12 -1.78
C GLU A 590 -34.20 -2.61 -2.02
N ARG A 591 -33.78 -2.19 -3.22
CA ARG A 591 -33.50 -0.78 -3.55
C ARG A 591 -34.18 -0.27 -4.82
N CYS A 592 -34.45 -1.13 -5.81
CA CYS A 592 -35.02 -0.70 -7.08
C CYS A 592 -36.52 -1.02 -7.22
N GLY A 593 -37.15 -1.62 -6.21
CA GLY A 593 -38.59 -1.91 -6.18
C GLY A 593 -39.03 -3.08 -7.07
N TYR A 594 -38.10 -3.94 -7.50
CA TYR A 594 -38.41 -5.09 -8.35
C TYR A 594 -39.08 -6.20 -7.54
N GLY A 595 -40.02 -6.91 -8.16
CA GLY A 595 -40.42 -8.23 -7.64
C GLY A 595 -39.29 -9.26 -7.78
N VAL A 596 -39.21 -10.26 -6.90
CA VAL A 596 -38.11 -11.27 -6.95
C VAL A 596 -38.01 -11.97 -8.31
N ARG A 597 -39.14 -12.35 -8.91
CA ARG A 597 -39.18 -12.96 -10.24
C ARG A 597 -38.72 -11.99 -11.32
N GLU A 598 -39.21 -10.76 -11.25
CA GLU A 598 -38.86 -9.70 -12.20
C GLU A 598 -37.35 -9.39 -12.16
N ALA A 599 -36.75 -9.33 -10.97
CA ALA A 599 -35.33 -9.12 -10.78
C ALA A 599 -34.49 -10.30 -11.34
N ILE A 600 -34.91 -11.54 -11.09
CA ILE A 600 -34.26 -12.74 -11.66
C ILE A 600 -34.32 -12.68 -13.20
N ASP A 601 -35.48 -12.36 -13.75
CA ASP A 601 -35.68 -12.27 -15.20
C ASP A 601 -34.88 -11.11 -15.81
N ALA A 602 -34.79 -9.96 -15.13
CA ALA A 602 -33.97 -8.83 -15.54
C ALA A 602 -32.48 -9.20 -15.60
N PHE A 603 -31.98 -9.90 -14.57
CA PHE A 603 -30.62 -10.41 -14.58
C PHE A 603 -30.38 -11.42 -15.71
N ALA A 604 -31.31 -12.36 -15.93
CA ALA A 604 -31.19 -13.37 -16.97
C ALA A 604 -31.24 -12.79 -18.40
N ARG A 605 -32.01 -11.72 -18.62
CA ARG A 605 -32.03 -10.96 -19.88
C ARG A 605 -30.68 -10.31 -20.17
N ALA A 606 -30.11 -9.64 -19.18
CA ALA A 606 -28.85 -8.92 -19.35
C ALA A 606 -27.62 -9.84 -19.37
N ARG A 607 -27.66 -10.94 -18.62
CA ARG A 607 -26.62 -11.97 -18.53
C ARG A 607 -27.22 -13.33 -18.91
N PRO A 608 -27.18 -13.71 -20.21
CA PRO A 608 -27.80 -14.94 -20.70
C PRO A 608 -27.42 -16.19 -19.89
N ASN A 609 -28.40 -17.05 -19.62
CA ASN A 609 -28.37 -18.18 -18.68
C ASN A 609 -28.52 -17.82 -17.19
N GLY A 610 -28.54 -16.53 -16.83
CA GLY A 610 -28.85 -16.04 -15.48
C GLY A 610 -28.13 -16.78 -14.34
N ILE A 611 -28.82 -16.91 -13.21
CA ILE A 611 -28.39 -17.76 -12.10
C ILE A 611 -28.66 -19.22 -12.49
N ARG A 612 -27.61 -20.04 -12.53
CA ARG A 612 -27.65 -21.42 -13.04
C ARG A 612 -27.92 -22.46 -11.96
N HIS A 613 -27.55 -22.18 -10.72
CA HIS A 613 -27.65 -23.12 -9.62
C HIS A 613 -28.98 -22.93 -8.88
N SER A 614 -29.81 -23.98 -8.84
CA SER A 614 -31.15 -23.93 -8.24
C SER A 614 -31.13 -23.46 -6.79
N HIS A 615 -30.16 -23.92 -5.99
CA HIS A 615 -30.09 -23.55 -4.57
C HIS A 615 -29.88 -22.04 -4.32
N PHE A 616 -29.35 -21.29 -5.30
CA PHE A 616 -29.31 -19.82 -5.23
C PHE A 616 -30.69 -19.22 -5.52
N LEU A 617 -31.42 -19.75 -6.51
CA LEU A 617 -32.78 -19.33 -6.85
C LEU A 617 -33.75 -19.62 -5.70
N ASP A 618 -33.70 -20.84 -5.17
CA ASP A 618 -34.54 -21.28 -4.05
C ASP A 618 -34.35 -20.36 -2.84
N ARG A 619 -33.10 -19.98 -2.55
CA ARG A 619 -32.78 -19.10 -1.43
C ARG A 619 -33.28 -17.66 -1.64
N LEU A 620 -33.30 -17.15 -2.88
CA LEU A 620 -33.92 -15.85 -3.20
C LEU A 620 -35.43 -15.88 -2.94
N TYR A 621 -36.11 -16.94 -3.36
CA TYR A 621 -37.54 -17.10 -3.11
C TYR A 621 -37.85 -17.27 -1.62
N VAL A 622 -37.08 -18.05 -0.87
CA VAL A 622 -37.24 -18.15 0.59
C VAL A 622 -37.11 -16.77 1.23
N ARG A 623 -36.06 -16.02 0.88
CA ARG A 623 -35.81 -14.68 1.46
C ARG A 623 -36.94 -13.69 1.19
N TYR A 624 -37.46 -13.64 -0.04
CA TYR A 624 -38.40 -12.58 -0.43
C TYR A 624 -39.87 -12.99 -0.46
N ASN A 625 -40.19 -14.29 -0.44
CA ASN A 625 -41.57 -14.77 -0.41
C ASN A 625 -41.97 -15.40 0.94
N VAL A 626 -41.02 -15.92 1.72
CA VAL A 626 -41.31 -16.58 3.01
C VAL A 626 -40.88 -15.71 4.18
N ASP A 627 -39.64 -15.22 4.18
CA ASP A 627 -39.10 -14.40 5.28
C ASP A 627 -39.62 -12.93 5.27
N ALA A 628 -40.29 -12.51 4.19
CA ALA A 628 -40.89 -11.17 4.05
C ALA A 628 -42.31 -11.06 4.62
N VAL A 629 -42.90 -12.16 5.10
CA VAL A 629 -44.16 -12.13 5.85
C VAL A 629 -43.82 -11.75 7.30
N PRO A 630 -44.35 -10.64 7.85
CA PRO A 630 -44.12 -10.33 9.25
C PRO A 630 -44.67 -11.49 10.08
N HIS A 631 -43.84 -12.05 10.98
CA HIS A 631 -44.36 -12.83 12.08
C HIS A 631 -45.28 -11.92 12.90
N THR A 632 -46.57 -11.93 12.58
CA THR A 632 -47.62 -11.56 13.52
C THR A 632 -47.48 -12.52 14.71
N GLU A 633 -46.91 -12.01 15.79
CA GLU A 633 -46.99 -12.62 17.11
C GLU A 633 -48.48 -12.87 17.43
N THR A 634 -48.83 -14.12 17.69
CA THR A 634 -50.05 -14.51 18.42
C THR A 634 -49.67 -14.90 19.84
#